data_AF-A0A7G6E2C0-F1
#
_entry.id   AF-A0A7G6E2C0-F1
#
_cell.length_a   1.000
_cell.length_b   1.000
_cell.length_c   1.000
_cell.angle_alpha   90.00
_cell.angle_beta   90.00
_cell.angle_gamma   90.00
#
_symmetry.space_group_name_H-M   'P 1'
#
loop_
_entity.id
_entity.type
_entity.pdbx_description
1 polymer ?
#
loop_
_entity_poly.entity_id
_entity_poly.type
_entity_poly.pdbx_seq_one_letter_code
_entity_poly.pdbx_strand_id
1 'polypeptide(L)' 'MKICAEVSLYPQKTNKASEIINDSLEAIKTSGVEYEVGSMSTHLHGEEGAVWRSLMTMFNTADKEGEVSMVVTVTNSAHN' A
#
# COMPACT_ATOMS: atom_id res chain seq x y z
N MET A 1 -6.37 -1.21 17.49
CA MET A 1 -5.55 -2.45 17.50
C MET A 1 -4.50 -2.25 16.44
N LYS A 2 -3.27 -2.71 16.65
CA LYS A 2 -2.25 -2.61 15.61
C LYS A 2 -2.27 -3.82 14.70
N ILE A 3 -2.10 -3.58 13.40
CA ILE A 3 -1.96 -4.63 12.39
C ILE A 3 -0.76 -4.32 11.51
N CYS A 4 -0.25 -5.35 10.84
CA CYS A 4 0.72 -5.21 9.77
C CYS A 4 0.09 -5.64 8.45
N ALA A 5 0.46 -4.98 7.35
CA ALA A 5 0.11 -5.40 6.01
C ALA A 5 1.35 -5.42 5.12
N GLU A 6 1.52 -6.48 4.34
CA GLU A 6 2.46 -6.52 3.24
C GLU A 6 1.65 -6.36 1.95
N VAL A 7 1.99 -5.35 1.14
CA VAL A 7 1.26 -5.00 -0.08
C VAL A 7 2.19 -4.94 -1.29
N SER A 8 1.75 -5.55 -2.39
CA SER A 8 2.32 -5.38 -3.72
C SER A 8 1.25 -4.83 -4.67
N LEU A 9 1.60 -3.79 -5.40
CA LEU A 9 0.73 -3.09 -6.33
C LEU A 9 1.26 -3.27 -7.76
N TYR A 10 0.42 -3.73 -8.66
CA TYR A 10 0.78 -4.07 -10.03
C TYR A 10 -0.10 -3.31 -11.03
N PRO A 11 0.29 -2.09 -11.43
CA PRO A 11 -0.32 -1.41 -12.56
C PRO A 11 -0.16 -2.23 -13.84
N GLN A 12 -1.23 -2.43 -14.59
CA GLN A 12 -1.26 -3.29 -15.77
C GLN A 12 -1.22 -2.48 -17.06
N LYS A 13 -0.70 -3.09 -18.14
CA LYS A 13 -0.72 -2.54 -19.51
C LYS A 13 -0.17 -1.10 -19.62
N THR A 14 0.78 -0.73 -18.75
CA THR A 14 1.32 0.63 -18.66
C THR A 14 2.85 0.63 -18.63
N ASN A 15 3.45 1.67 -19.22
CA ASN A 15 4.89 1.94 -19.14
C ASN A 15 5.25 2.84 -17.96
N LYS A 16 4.26 3.25 -17.14
CA LYS A 16 4.42 4.16 -16.01
C LYS A 16 4.28 3.46 -14.65
N ALA A 17 4.45 2.15 -14.59
CA ALA A 17 4.17 1.38 -13.38
C ALA A 17 4.89 1.94 -12.13
N SER A 18 6.17 2.31 -12.24
CA SER A 18 6.93 2.89 -11.13
C SER A 18 6.39 4.24 -10.66
N GLU A 19 5.92 5.09 -11.58
CA GLU A 19 5.32 6.39 -11.25
C GLU A 19 4.03 6.19 -10.45
N ILE A 20 3.15 5.30 -10.94
CA ILE A 20 1.87 4.98 -10.30
C ILE A 20 2.07 4.39 -8.90
N ILE A 21 3.07 3.52 -8.72
CA ILE A 21 3.42 2.94 -7.42
C ILE A 21 3.93 4.05 -6.47
N ASN A 22 4.82 4.91 -6.95
CA ASN A 22 5.35 6.02 -6.15
C ASN A 22 4.27 7.02 -5.73
N ASP A 23 3.34 7.35 -6.63
CA ASP A 23 2.21 8.23 -6.32
C ASP A 23 1.27 7.61 -5.27
N SER A 24 1.06 6.30 -5.34
CA SER A 24 0.29 5.55 -4.35
C SER A 24 0.96 5.57 -2.97
N LEU A 25 2.30 5.50 -2.92
CA LEU A 25 3.08 5.62 -1.68
C LEU A 25 3.06 7.06 -1.15
N GLU A 26 3.17 8.06 -2.03
CA GLU A 26 3.08 9.48 -1.65
C GLU A 26 1.73 9.79 -1.00
N ALA A 27 0.64 9.24 -1.56
CA ALA A 27 -0.72 9.45 -1.08
C ALA A 27 -0.96 8.97 0.36
N ILE A 28 -0.11 8.08 0.89
CA ILE A 28 -0.22 7.56 2.25
C ILE A 28 0.81 8.13 3.23
N LYS A 29 1.73 9.00 2.80
CA LYS A 29 2.77 9.57 3.68
C LYS A 29 2.21 10.30 4.91
N THR A 30 1.05 10.93 4.77
CA THR A 30 0.40 11.69 5.86
C THR A 30 -0.64 10.87 6.63
N SER A 31 -0.77 9.57 6.34
CA SER A 31 -1.78 8.69 6.94
C SER A 31 -1.52 8.34 8.40
N GLY A 32 -0.32 8.61 8.90
CA GLY A 32 0.13 8.21 10.25
C GLY A 32 0.46 6.71 10.37
N VAL A 33 0.60 6.01 9.25
CA VAL A 33 1.06 4.62 9.17
C VAL A 33 2.56 4.61 8.93
N GLU A 34 3.29 3.80 9.70
CA GLU A 34 4.70 3.52 9.42
C GLU A 34 4.79 2.55 8.25
N TYR A 35 5.69 2.81 7.31
CA TYR A 35 5.87 1.90 6.18
C TYR A 35 7.33 1.78 5.75
N GLU A 36 7.68 0.60 5.22
CA GLU A 36 8.99 0.28 4.68
C GLU A 36 8.83 -0.29 3.27
N VAL A 37 9.49 0.34 2.29
CA VAL A 37 9.46 -0.10 0.90
C VAL A 37 10.59 -1.11 0.67
N GLY A 38 10.22 -2.37 0.44
CA GLY A 38 11.13 -3.43 0.03
C GLY A 38 11.31 -3.53 -1.48
N SER A 39 12.07 -4.52 -1.93
CA SER A 39 12.33 -4.75 -3.35
C SER A 39 11.12 -5.29 -4.14
N MET A 40 10.15 -5.92 -3.46
CA MET A 40 8.98 -6.56 -4.07
C MET A 40 7.63 -6.09 -3.50
N SER A 41 7.61 -5.66 -2.25
CA SER A 41 6.41 -5.31 -1.49
C SER A 41 6.72 -4.15 -0.54
N THR A 42 5.66 -3.49 -0.07
CA THR A 42 5.75 -2.48 0.99
C THR A 42 5.13 -3.07 2.25
N HIS A 43 5.81 -2.93 3.39
CA HIS A 43 5.27 -3.28 4.69
C HIS A 43 4.66 -2.04 5.33
N LEU A 44 3.43 -2.15 5.82
CA LEU A 44 2.70 -1.13 6.56
C LEU A 44 2.47 -1.63 7.99
N HIS A 45 2.69 -0.76 8.97
CA HIS A 45 2.46 -1.03 10.39
C HIS A 45 1.75 0.17 11.05
N GLY A 46 0.69 -0.11 11.81
CA GLY A 46 0.03 0.93 12.58
C GLY A 46 -1.34 0.53 13.09
N GLU A 47 -2.13 1.51 13.51
CA GLU A 47 -3.51 1.27 13.90
C GLU A 47 -4.33 0.72 12.74
N GLU A 48 -5.16 -0.27 13.01
CA GLU A 48 -6.01 -0.99 12.06
C GLU A 48 -6.72 -0.07 11.07
N GLY A 49 -7.45 0.93 11.58
CA GLY A 49 -8.18 1.87 10.72
C GLY A 49 -7.27 2.76 9.87
N ALA A 50 -6.03 3.00 10.29
CA ALA A 50 -5.06 3.74 9.49
C ALA A 50 -4.51 2.84 8.38
N VAL A 51 -4.12 1.60 8.69
CA VAL A 51 -3.61 0.63 7.70
C VAL A 51 -4.65 0.34 6.61
N TRP A 52 -5.91 0.06 6.98
CA TRP A 52 -6.97 -0.18 5.99
C TRP A 52 -7.23 1.05 5.09
N ARG A 53 -7.24 2.25 5.66
CA ARG A 53 -7.39 3.48 4.87
C ARG A 53 -6.20 3.70 3.92
N SER A 54 -4.98 3.35 4.33
CA SER A 54 -3.80 3.45 3.48
C SER A 54 -3.87 2.45 2.32
N LEU A 55 -4.22 1.19 2.57
CA LEU A 55 -4.42 0.19 1.50
C LEU A 55 -5.48 0.64 0.49
N MET A 56 -6.63 1.13 0.97
CA MET A 56 -7.68 1.68 0.11
C MET A 56 -7.19 2.89 -0.69
N THR A 57 -6.45 3.79 -0.06
CA THR A 57 -5.87 4.97 -0.72
C THR A 57 -4.89 4.58 -1.81
N MET A 58 -4.00 3.63 -1.55
CA MET A 58 -3.05 3.13 -2.55
C MET A 58 -3.79 2.53 -3.75
N PHE A 59 -4.80 1.70 -3.51
CA PHE A 59 -5.56 1.07 -4.58
C PHE A 59 -6.29 2.13 -5.44
N ASN A 60 -7.01 3.05 -4.80
CA ASN A 60 -7.78 4.08 -5.49
C ASN A 60 -6.90 5.09 -6.24
N THR A 61 -5.68 5.35 -5.75
CA THR A 61 -4.72 6.21 -6.47
C THR A 61 -4.26 5.53 -7.75
N ALA A 62 -3.93 4.24 -7.70
CA ALA A 62 -3.50 3.50 -8.86
C ALA A 62 -4.63 3.22 -9.87
N ASP A 63 -5.85 2.94 -9.39
CA ASP A 63 -7.04 2.69 -10.21
C ASP A 63 -7.41 3.87 -11.14
N LYS A 64 -7.07 5.11 -10.73
CA LYS A 64 -7.26 6.30 -11.57
C LYS A 64 -6.40 6.30 -12.84
N GLU A 65 -5.28 5.59 -12.83
CA GLU A 65 -4.32 5.53 -13.92
C GLU A 65 -4.58 4.32 -14.85
N GLY A 66 -5.48 3.41 -14.46
CA GLY A 66 -5.90 2.27 -15.28
C GLY A 66 -6.07 0.97 -14.48
N GLU A 67 -6.06 -0.16 -15.20
CA GLU A 67 -6.18 -1.49 -14.59
C GLU A 67 -5.06 -1.75 -13.57
N VAL A 68 -5.44 -2.15 -12.36
CA VAL A 68 -4.49 -2.43 -11.29
C VAL A 68 -4.86 -3.70 -10.53
N SER A 69 -3.84 -4.49 -10.20
CA SER A 69 -3.96 -5.60 -9.26
C SER A 69 -3.22 -5.24 -7.97
N MET A 70 -3.84 -5.51 -6.83
CA MET A 70 -3.20 -5.38 -5.52
C MET A 70 -3.25 -6.71 -4.80
N VAL A 71 -2.10 -7.17 -4.31
CA VAL A 71 -1.99 -8.34 -3.45
C VAL A 71 -1.65 -7.85 -2.05
N VAL A 72 -2.42 -8.26 -1.06
CA VAL A 72 -2.21 -7.87 0.34
C VAL A 72 -2.24 -9.09 1.23
N THR A 73 -1.23 -9.19 2.10
CA THR A 73 -1.26 -10.08 3.27
C THR A 73 -1.42 -9.21 4.51
N VAL A 74 -2.46 -9.45 5.30
CA VAL A 74 -2.73 -8.71 6.53
C VAL A 74 -2.60 -9.62 7.74
N THR A 75 -1.92 -9.13 8.77
CA THR A 75 -1.78 -9.85 10.03
C THR A 75 -2.07 -8.96 11.24
N ASN A 76 -2.79 -9.53 12.22
CA ASN A 76 -2.95 -8.95 13.56
C ASN A 76 -1.90 -9.49 14.55
N SER A 77 -0.98 -10.34 14.09
CA SER A 77 0.20 -10.76 14.86
C SER A 77 1.32 -9.73 14.69
N ALA A 78 1.12 -8.52 15.19
CA ALA A 78 2.22 -7.57 15.30
C ALA A 78 3.26 -8.16 16.27
N HIS A 79 4.48 -8.43 15.78
CA HIS A 79 5.61 -8.61 16.69
C HIS A 79 5.77 -7.28 17.47
N ASN A 80 5.63 -7.35 18.79
CA ASN A 80 6.00 -6.25 19.69
C ASN A 80 7.51 -6.01 19.65
#